data_AF-A0A383F7C7-F1
#
_entry.id   AF-A0A383F7C7-F1
#
_cell.length_a   1.000
_cell.length_b   1.000
_cell.length_c   1.000
_cell.angle_alpha   90.00
_cell.angle_beta   90.00
_cell.angle_gamma   90.00
#
_symmetry.space_group_name_H-M   'P 1'
#
loop_
_entity.id
_entity.type
_entity.pdbx_description
1 polymer ?
#
loop_
_entity_poly.entity_id
_entity_poly.type
_entity_poly.pdbx_seq_one_letter_code
_entity_poly.pdbx_strand_id
1 'polypeptide(L)' 'KLAFSASDRFSALILIGISTIFAAHLFVNCGMTSGLIPVKGLPLPFISYGGSFLVSCFMMVGLVLNFGREEID' A
#
# COMPACT_ATOMS: atom_id res chain seq x y z
N LYS A 1 4.39 -1.13 -12.02
CA LYS A 1 5.58 -1.18 -12.90
C LYS A 1 6.64 -2.10 -12.31
N LEU A 2 7.21 -1.78 -11.15
CA LEU A 2 8.16 -2.63 -10.42
C LEU A 2 7.71 -4.10 -10.38
N ALA A 3 6.50 -4.38 -9.89
CA ALA A 3 5.98 -5.76 -9.86
C ALA A 3 6.00 -6.56 -11.19
N PHE A 4 5.93 -5.89 -12.34
CA PHE A 4 5.97 -6.55 -13.67
C PHE A 4 7.39 -6.71 -14.21
N SER A 5 8.35 -5.96 -13.67
CA SER A 5 9.76 -6.02 -14.01
C SER A 5 10.54 -6.93 -13.07
N ALA A 6 9.89 -7.47 -12.03
CA ALA A 6 10.53 -8.25 -10.98
C ALA A 6 11.11 -9.55 -11.52
N SER A 7 12.39 -9.76 -11.22
CA SER A 7 13.13 -10.98 -11.57
C SER A 7 12.51 -12.20 -10.87
N ASP A 8 12.10 -12.03 -9.61
CA ASP A 8 11.51 -13.09 -8.79
C ASP A 8 10.01 -12.96 -8.58
N ARG A 9 9.32 -14.10 -8.67
CA ARG A 9 7.87 -14.21 -8.41
C ARG A 9 7.51 -13.79 -6.99
N PHE A 10 8.41 -14.04 -6.03
CA PHE A 10 8.21 -13.66 -4.63
C PHE A 10 8.18 -12.13 -4.48
N SER A 11 9.17 -11.44 -5.04
CA SER A 11 9.25 -9.97 -5.06
C SER A 11 8.05 -9.35 -5.79
N ALA A 12 7.64 -9.93 -6.92
CA ALA A 12 6.44 -9.51 -7.64
C ALA A 12 5.17 -9.59 -6.77
N LEU A 13 4.97 -10.70 -6.06
CA LEU A 13 3.80 -10.91 -5.19
C LEU A 13 3.79 -9.93 -4.01
N ILE A 14 4.94 -9.66 -3.39
CA ILE A 14 5.03 -8.66 -2.31
C ILE A 14 4.67 -7.27 -2.83
N LEU A 15 5.25 -6.86 -3.97
CA LEU A 15 4.99 -5.55 -4.56
C LEU A 15 3.50 -5.38 -4.93
N ILE A 16 2.86 -6.42 -5.48
CA ILE A 16 1.42 -6.42 -5.77
C ILE A 16 0.60 -6.37 -4.48
N GLY A 17 0.97 -7.16 -3.48
CA GLY A 17 0.26 -7.21 -2.19
C GLY A 17 0.24 -5.86 -1.49
N ILE A 18 1.41 -5.21 -1.37
CA ILE A 18 1.52 -3.88 -0.75
C ILE A 18 0.73 -2.84 -1.56
N SER A 19 0.82 -2.86 -2.89
CA SER A 19 0.04 -1.97 -3.75
C SER A 19 -1.47 -2.18 -3.55
N THR A 20 -1.91 -3.41 -3.37
CA THR A 20 -3.32 -3.76 -3.18
C THR A 20 -3.83 -3.28 -1.83
N ILE A 21 -3.02 -3.36 -0.77
CA ILE A 21 -3.37 -2.82 0.57
C ILE A 21 -3.64 -1.31 0.48
N PHE A 22 -2.72 -0.55 -0.15
CA PHE A 22 -2.94 0.89 -0.32
C PHE A 22 -4.18 1.20 -1.17
N ALA A 23 -4.38 0.47 -2.27
CA ALA A 23 -5.54 0.63 -3.13
C ALA A 23 -6.85 0.32 -2.39
N ALA A 24 -6.89 -0.73 -1.56
CA ALA A 24 -8.06 -1.10 -0.77
C ALA A 24 -8.40 -0.02 0.26
N HIS A 25 -7.40 0.51 0.97
CA HIS A 25 -7.62 1.63 1.89
C HIS A 25 -8.14 2.88 1.18
N LEU A 26 -7.63 3.20 -0.01
CA LEU A 26 -8.14 4.28 -0.85
C LEU A 26 -9.59 4.05 -1.28
N PHE A 27 -9.89 2.85 -1.78
CA PHE A 27 -11.22 2.49 -2.26
C PHE A 27 -12.27 2.53 -1.14
N VAL A 28 -11.95 1.98 0.04
CA VAL A 28 -12.83 2.01 1.21
C VAL A 28 -13.05 3.44 1.68
N ASN A 29 -12.01 4.28 1.73
CA ASN A 29 -12.16 5.69 2.08
C ASN A 29 -13.00 6.49 1.07
N CYS A 30 -12.85 6.21 -0.22
CA CYS A 30 -13.72 6.77 -1.26
C CYS A 30 -15.18 6.30 -1.09
N GLY A 31 -15.41 5.01 -0.78
CA GLY A 31 -16.73 4.46 -0.51
C GLY A 31 -17.39 5.06 0.74
N MET A 32 -16.60 5.35 1.78
CA MET A 32 -17.07 6.06 2.97
C MET A 32 -17.44 7.52 2.64
N THR A 33 -16.63 8.20 1.83
CA THR A 33 -16.87 9.61 1.44
C THR A 33 -18.10 9.76 0.53
N SER A 34 -18.34 8.78 -0.33
CA SER A 34 -19.52 8.74 -1.21
C SER A 34 -20.79 8.24 -0.51
N GLY A 35 -20.72 7.86 0.77
CA GLY A 35 -21.87 7.41 1.56
C GLY A 35 -22.34 5.98 1.26
N LEU A 36 -21.60 5.21 0.45
CA LEU A 36 -21.92 3.82 0.14
C LEU A 36 -21.60 2.87 1.31
N ILE A 37 -20.57 3.20 2.10
CA ILE A 37 -20.04 2.35 3.18
C ILE A 37 -20.10 3.14 4.49
N PRO A 38 -20.54 2.53 5.62
CA PRO A 38 -20.54 3.21 6.90
C PRO A 38 -19.11 3.59 7.33
N VAL A 39 -18.97 4.78 7.91
CA VAL A 39 -17.65 5.35 8.27
C VAL A 39 -17.04 4.56 9.42
N LYS A 40 -15.96 3.81 9.15
CA LYS A 40 -15.26 2.94 10.11
C LYS A 40 -14.03 3.60 10.76
N GLY A 41 -13.72 4.86 10.42
CA GLY A 41 -12.56 5.57 10.97
C GLY A 41 -11.21 4.99 10.52
N LEU A 42 -11.16 4.31 9.37
CA LEU A 42 -9.92 3.79 8.82
C LEU A 42 -9.07 4.93 8.24
N PRO A 43 -7.80 5.08 8.67
CA PRO A 43 -6.94 6.14 8.16
C PRO A 43 -6.60 5.91 6.68
N LEU A 44 -6.62 7.00 5.90
CA LEU A 44 -6.12 7.05 4.55
C LEU A 44 -4.58 7.03 4.56
N PRO A 45 -3.93 6.18 3.73
CA PRO A 45 -2.48 6.09 3.66
C PRO A 45 -1.86 7.47 3.43
N PHE A 46 -0.87 7.82 4.24
CA PHE A 46 -0.09 9.08 4.18
C PHE A 46 -0.85 10.40 4.43
N ILE A 47 -2.18 10.41 4.46
CA ILE A 47 -2.99 11.64 4.57
C ILE A 47 -3.70 11.74 5.92
N SER A 48 -4.27 10.65 6.43
CA SER A 48 -5.07 10.71 7.66
C SER A 48 -4.21 10.68 8.92
N TYR A 49 -4.75 11.30 9.98
CA TYR A 49 -4.16 11.25 11.31
C TYR A 49 -4.25 9.82 11.88
N GLY A 50 -3.08 9.18 12.01
CA GLY A 50 -2.94 7.85 12.59
C GLY A 50 -1.47 7.49 12.72
N GLY A 51 -0.83 7.86 13.85
CA GLY A 51 0.62 7.72 14.03
C GLY A 51 1.14 6.30 13.78
N SER A 52 0.52 5.29 14.37
CA SER A 52 0.91 3.89 14.17
C SER A 52 0.74 3.42 12.72
N PHE A 53 -0.35 3.81 12.08
CA PHE A 53 -0.61 3.46 10.68
C PHE A 53 0.38 4.12 9.73
N LEU A 54 0.78 5.35 10.03
CA LEU A 54 1.78 6.09 9.27
C LEU A 54 3.16 5.43 9.38
N VAL A 55 3.55 4.94 10.56
CA VAL A 55 4.77 4.12 10.73
C VAL A 55 4.69 2.83 9.90
N SER A 56 3.56 2.11 9.94
CA SER A 56 3.37 0.92 9.11
C SER A 56 3.43 1.22 7.61
N CYS A 57 2.88 2.36 7.15
CA CYS A 57 2.98 2.81 5.77
C CYS A 57 4.44 3.02 5.35
N PHE A 58 5.26 3.66 6.20
CA PHE A 58 6.68 3.82 5.91
C PHE A 58 7.46 2.50 5.90
N MET A 59 7.14 1.55 6.79
CA MET A 59 7.72 0.20 6.72
C MET A 59 7.39 -0.50 5.40
N MET A 60 6.14 -0.43 4.95
CA MET A 60 5.71 -0.98 3.65
C MET A 60 6.45 -0.32 2.47
N VAL A 61 6.63 1.00 2.50
CA VAL A 61 7.42 1.70 1.48
C VAL A 61 8.88 1.26 1.51
N GLY A 62 9.47 1.08 2.69
CA GLY A 62 10.83 0.54 2.83
C GLY A 62 10.99 -0.83 2.19
N LEU A 63 10.01 -1.73 2.36
CA LEU A 63 10.00 -3.04 1.70
C LEU A 63 9.90 -2.90 0.18
N VAL A 64 8.99 -2.06 -0.33
CA VAL A 64 8.85 -1.81 -1.77
C VAL A 64 10.15 -1.29 -2.39
N LEU A 65 10.86 -0.40 -1.69
CA LEU A 65 12.15 0.13 -2.14
C LEU A 65 13.26 -0.93 -2.11
N ASN A 66 13.23 -1.84 -1.13
CA ASN A 66 14.22 -2.91 -1.03
C ASN A 66 14.09 -3.90 -2.20
N PHE A 67 12.88 -4.44 -2.41
CA PHE A 67 12.60 -5.37 -3.50
C PHE A 67 12.68 -4.71 -4.88
N GLY A 68 12.31 -3.43 -4.99
CA GLY A 68 12.46 -2.68 -6.23
C GLY A 68 13.92 -2.35 -6.58
N ARG A 69 14.84 -2.36 -5.60
CA ARG A 69 16.28 -2.16 -5.85
C ARG A 69 16.96 -3.43 -6.31
N GLU A 70 16.62 -4.58 -5.71
CA GLU A 70 17.11 -5.91 -6.11
C GLU A 70 16.78 -6.28 -7.56
N GLU A 71 15.80 -5.59 -8.16
CA GLU A 71 15.43 -5.72 -9.57
C GLU A 71 16.34 -4.92 -10.53
N ILE A 72 17.03 -3.89 -10.03
CA ILE A 72 17.91 -3.02 -10.82
C ILE A 72 19.34 -3.58 -10.87
N ASP A 73 19.71 -4.41 -9.89
CA ASP A 73 20.97 -5.17 -9.82
C ASP A 73 20.89 -6.47 -10.64
#